data_AF-A0A432ZT07-F1
#
_entry.id   AF-A0A432ZT07-F1
#
_cell.length_a   1.000
_cell.length_b   1.000
_cell.length_c   1.000
_cell.angle_alpha   90.00
_cell.angle_beta   90.00
_cell.angle_gamma   90.00
#
_symmetry.space_group_name_H-M   'P 1'
#
loop_
_entity.id
_entity.type
_entity.pdbx_description
1 polymer ?
#
loop_
_entity_poly.entity_id
_entity_poly.type
_entity_poly.pdbx_seq_one_letter_code
_entity_poly.pdbx_strand_id
1 'polypeptide(L)'
;MEGDVAAARTRESSMKSRSGKRKRWLSRKWRISAKGNPWIKADGFRITVYRRGSGWAATLSSDDNSRVLHSRRNFKTEDQAKLAAFDHITRLLTPEA
;
A
#
# COMPACT_ATOMS: atom_id res chain seq x y z
N MET A 1 15.21 1.20 -35.91
CA MET A 1 14.05 0.75 -35.11
C MET A 1 14.59 0.16 -33.82
N GLU A 2 15.03 0.98 -32.87
CA GLU A 2 15.69 0.54 -31.62
C GLU A 2 15.37 1.48 -30.45
N GLY A 3 14.08 1.79 -30.25
CA GLY A 3 13.64 2.74 -29.20
C GLY A 3 13.00 2.09 -27.96
N ASP A 4 12.57 0.83 -28.01
CA ASP A 4 11.56 0.33 -27.05
C ASP A 4 12.03 -0.80 -26.12
N VAL A 5 13.27 -1.29 -26.25
CA VAL A 5 13.72 -2.45 -25.46
C VAL A 5 14.17 -2.07 -24.03
N ALA A 6 14.75 -0.88 -23.86
CA ALA A 6 15.20 -0.40 -22.55
C ALA A 6 14.03 0.02 -21.65
N ALA A 7 13.00 0.66 -22.21
CA ALA A 7 11.78 1.02 -21.49
C ALA A 7 10.98 -0.23 -21.09
N ALA A 8 10.90 -1.24 -21.95
CA ALA A 8 10.24 -2.51 -21.65
C ALA A 8 10.92 -3.28 -20.50
N ARG A 9 12.26 -3.38 -20.49
CA ARG A 9 13.00 -4.06 -19.39
C ARG A 9 12.81 -3.37 -18.04
N THR A 10 12.82 -2.04 -18.01
CA THR A 10 12.59 -1.28 -16.76
C THR A 10 11.16 -1.44 -16.28
N ARG A 11 10.18 -1.51 -17.21
CA ARG A 11 8.77 -1.81 -16.88
C ARG A 11 8.59 -3.23 -16.35
N GLU A 12 9.17 -4.24 -16.98
CA GLU A 12 9.07 -5.62 -16.48
C GLU A 12 9.75 -5.80 -15.11
N SER A 13 10.95 -5.23 -14.92
CA SER A 13 11.66 -5.32 -13.64
C SER A 13 10.92 -4.59 -12.51
N SER A 14 10.39 -3.39 -12.79
CA SER A 14 9.58 -2.63 -11.82
C SER A 14 8.22 -3.32 -11.54
N MET A 15 7.56 -3.91 -12.54
CA MET A 15 6.33 -4.70 -12.37
C MET A 15 6.54 -5.97 -11.56
N LYS A 16 7.63 -6.72 -11.83
CA LYS A 16 7.99 -7.93 -11.09
C LYS A 16 8.38 -7.59 -9.65
N SER A 17 9.07 -6.47 -9.45
CA SER A 17 9.35 -5.92 -8.12
C SER A 17 8.06 -5.53 -7.38
N ARG A 18 7.06 -4.94 -8.07
CA ARG A 18 5.78 -4.53 -7.48
C ARG A 18 4.95 -5.71 -7.04
N SER A 19 4.78 -6.73 -7.89
CA SER A 19 4.05 -7.95 -7.54
C SER A 19 4.71 -8.71 -6.38
N GLY A 20 6.04 -8.79 -6.36
CA GLY A 20 6.79 -9.38 -5.24
C GLY A 20 6.67 -8.57 -3.95
N LYS A 21 6.76 -7.24 -4.03
CA LYS A 21 6.58 -6.34 -2.87
C LYS A 21 5.15 -6.41 -2.31
N ARG A 22 4.14 -6.49 -3.17
CA ARG A 22 2.73 -6.68 -2.78
C ARG A 22 2.49 -8.00 -2.05
N LYS A 23 3.05 -9.12 -2.53
CA LYS A 23 2.96 -10.41 -1.83
C LYS A 23 3.64 -10.35 -0.46
N ARG A 24 4.85 -9.77 -0.38
CA ARG A 24 5.54 -9.57 0.89
C ARG A 24 4.75 -8.68 1.84
N TRP A 25 4.11 -7.62 1.34
CA TRP A 25 3.27 -6.72 2.11
C TRP A 25 2.10 -7.43 2.79
N LEU A 26 1.40 -8.30 2.06
CA LEU A 26 0.31 -9.11 2.61
C LEU A 26 0.81 -10.10 3.67
N SER A 27 2.00 -10.68 3.46
CA SER A 27 2.62 -11.64 4.39
C SER A 27 3.29 -10.97 5.61
N ARG A 28 3.38 -9.63 5.67
CA ARG A 28 3.93 -8.97 6.86
C ARG A 28 3.06 -9.25 8.07
N LYS A 29 3.67 -9.24 9.26
CA LYS A 29 2.96 -9.38 10.52
C LYS A 29 2.16 -8.10 10.81
N TRP A 30 0.86 -8.13 10.49
CA TRP A 30 -0.09 -7.10 10.89
C TRP A 30 -0.36 -7.24 12.39
N ARG A 31 -0.19 -6.15 13.13
CA ARG A 31 -0.57 -6.10 14.54
C ARG A 31 -2.06 -5.80 14.63
N ILE A 32 -2.74 -6.34 15.63
CA ILE A 32 -4.13 -6.00 15.88
C ILE A 32 -4.17 -4.86 16.91
N SER A 33 -4.93 -3.81 16.64
CA SER A 33 -5.14 -2.72 17.60
C SER A 33 -6.12 -3.16 18.70
N ALA A 34 -6.21 -2.41 19.80
CA ALA A 34 -7.16 -2.69 20.87
C ALA A 34 -8.63 -2.76 20.37
N LYS A 35 -8.94 -2.13 19.24
CA LYS A 35 -10.25 -2.14 18.58
C LYS A 35 -10.45 -3.30 17.59
N GLY A 36 -9.51 -4.25 17.50
CA GLY A 36 -9.58 -5.37 16.56
C GLY A 36 -9.17 -5.04 15.12
N ASN A 37 -8.73 -3.80 14.83
CA ASN A 37 -8.34 -3.40 13.47
C ASN A 37 -6.86 -3.76 13.20
N PRO A 38 -6.54 -4.47 12.10
CA PRO A 38 -5.18 -4.73 11.68
C PRO A 38 -4.45 -3.44 11.33
N TRP A 39 -3.22 -3.30 11.83
CA TRP A 39 -2.36 -2.16 11.55
C TRP A 39 -0.90 -2.58 11.46
N ILE A 40 -0.11 -1.79 10.73
CA ILE A 40 1.33 -1.96 10.57
C ILE A 40 1.99 -0.59 10.47
N LYS A 41 3.22 -0.46 10.95
CA LYS A 41 4.08 0.71 10.70
C LYS A 41 5.11 0.32 9.63
N ALA A 42 5.18 1.08 8.56
CA ALA A 42 6.12 0.87 7.46
C ALA A 42 6.51 2.22 6.84
N ASP A 43 7.80 2.39 6.58
CA ASP A 43 8.34 3.54 5.82
C ASP A 43 7.93 4.92 6.39
N GLY A 44 7.84 5.02 7.72
CA GLY A 44 7.42 6.27 8.41
C GLY A 44 5.91 6.50 8.44
N PHE A 45 5.10 5.58 7.91
CA PHE A 45 3.65 5.62 7.95
C PHE A 45 3.08 4.52 8.84
N ARG A 46 2.00 4.85 9.55
CA ARG A 46 1.13 3.92 10.27
C ARG A 46 -0.10 3.63 9.40
N ILE A 47 -0.18 2.40 8.91
CA ILE A 47 -1.29 1.91 8.10
C ILE A 47 -2.24 1.16 9.02
N THR A 48 -3.50 1.55 9.02
CA THR A 48 -4.58 0.87 9.75
C THR A 48 -5.67 0.48 8.76
N VAL A 49 -5.97 -0.81 8.70
CA VAL A 49 -7.07 -1.36 7.90
C VAL A 49 -8.25 -1.63 8.82
N TYR A 50 -9.43 -1.21 8.40
CA TYR A 50 -10.65 -1.37 9.19
C TYR A 50 -11.85 -1.64 8.28
N ARG A 51 -12.88 -2.22 8.87
CA ARG A 51 -14.15 -2.46 8.17
C ARG A 51 -14.93 -1.14 8.08
N ARG A 52 -15.39 -0.79 6.89
CA ARG A 52 -16.18 0.41 6.61
C ARG A 52 -17.45 0.01 5.85
N GLY A 53 -18.58 -0.04 6.56
CA GLY A 53 -19.85 -0.52 6.03
C GLY A 53 -19.78 -1.98 5.59
N SER A 54 -20.15 -2.25 4.34
CA SER A 54 -20.06 -3.57 3.69
C SER A 54 -18.69 -3.90 3.09
N GLY A 55 -17.69 -3.03 3.28
CA GLY A 55 -16.35 -3.23 2.72
C GLY A 55 -15.23 -2.89 3.70
N TRP A 56 -14.04 -2.70 3.15
CA TRP A 56 -12.80 -2.46 3.86
C TRP A 56 -12.17 -1.14 3.44
N ALA A 57 -11.56 -0.43 4.37
CA ALA A 57 -10.83 0.79 4.09
C ALA A 57 -9.49 0.77 4.81
N ALA A 58 -8.52 1.49 4.27
CA ALA A 58 -7.23 1.72 4.91
C ALA A 58 -7.04 3.21 5.21
N THR A 59 -6.43 3.51 6.34
CA THR A 59 -5.94 4.85 6.70
C THR A 59 -4.45 4.79 6.91
N LEU A 60 -3.75 5.79 6.39
CA LEU A 60 -2.31 5.92 6.44
C LEU A 60 -2.02 7.25 7.13
N SER A 61 -1.45 7.18 8.31
CA SER A 61 -1.01 8.37 9.05
C SER A 61 0.51 8.42 9.04
N SER A 62 1.11 9.55 8.73
CA SER A 62 2.53 9.76 8.99
C SER A 62 2.81 9.63 10.49
N ASP A 63 4.04 9.28 10.87
CA ASP A 63 4.44 9.16 12.27
C ASP A 63 4.26 10.46 13.07
N ASP A 64 4.56 11.60 12.42
CA ASP A 64 4.35 12.95 12.93
C ASP A 64 2.87 13.40 12.90
N ASN A 65 1.98 12.55 12.40
CA ASN A 65 0.55 12.82 12.25
C ASN A 65 0.20 14.06 11.38
N SER A 66 1.19 14.70 10.77
CA SER A 66 1.05 15.84 9.83
C SER A 66 0.29 15.48 8.56
N ARG A 67 0.27 14.21 8.16
CA ARG A 67 -0.42 13.75 6.96
C ARG A 67 -1.20 12.48 7.24
N VAL A 68 -2.52 12.59 7.11
CA VAL A 68 -3.42 11.44 7.21
C VAL A 68 -4.14 11.27 5.88
N LEU A 69 -4.00 10.08 5.30
CA LEU A 69 -4.62 9.70 4.05
C LEU A 69 -5.62 8.59 4.31
N HIS A 70 -6.85 8.81 3.88
CA HIS A 70 -7.91 7.82 3.96
C HIS A 70 -8.18 7.22 2.58
N SER A 71 -8.47 5.93 2.53
CA SER A 71 -8.96 5.29 1.31
C SER A 71 -10.28 5.94 0.89
N ARG A 72 -10.30 6.51 -0.31
CA ARG A 72 -11.51 7.15 -0.89
C ARG A 72 -12.58 6.15 -1.29
N ARG A 73 -12.20 4.88 -1.47
CA ARG A 73 -13.08 3.78 -1.88
C ARG A 73 -13.08 2.68 -0.83
N ASN A 74 -14.17 1.93 -0.79
CA ASN A 74 -14.31 0.72 0.00
C ASN A 74 -13.89 -0.48 -0.86
N PHE A 75 -13.05 -1.33 -0.31
CA PHE A 75 -12.59 -2.55 -0.94
C PHE A 75 -13.45 -3.74 -0.51
N LYS A 76 -13.56 -4.76 -1.37
CA LYS A 76 -14.38 -5.94 -1.04
C LYS A 76 -13.71 -6.82 0.01
N THR A 77 -12.38 -6.84 0.05
CA THR A 77 -11.60 -7.69 0.96
C THR A 77 -10.56 -6.88 1.72
N GLU A 78 -10.16 -7.41 2.88
CA GLU A 78 -9.09 -6.84 3.70
C GLU A 78 -7.78 -6.74 2.90
N ASP A 79 -7.43 -7.78 2.15
CA ASP A 79 -6.21 -7.82 1.33
C ASP A 79 -6.19 -6.73 0.25
N GLN A 80 -7.32 -6.45 -0.38
CA GLN A 80 -7.42 -5.33 -1.33
C GLN A 80 -7.15 -3.99 -0.65
N ALA A 81 -7.66 -3.77 0.57
CA ALA A 81 -7.39 -2.56 1.34
C ALA A 81 -5.90 -2.46 1.74
N LYS A 82 -5.29 -3.58 2.17
CA LYS A 82 -3.86 -3.65 2.46
C LYS A 82 -3.01 -3.30 1.23
N LEU A 83 -3.32 -3.89 0.08
CA LEU A 83 -2.61 -3.63 -1.18
C LEU A 83 -2.76 -2.18 -1.65
N ALA A 84 -3.97 -1.62 -1.54
CA ALA A 84 -4.21 -0.23 -1.90
C ALA A 84 -3.41 0.74 -1.02
N ALA A 85 -3.27 0.44 0.28
CA ALA A 85 -2.41 1.21 1.16
C ALA A 85 -0.93 1.13 0.73
N PHE A 86 -0.44 -0.06 0.40
CA PHE A 86 0.92 -0.25 -0.09
C PHE A 86 1.19 0.54 -1.39
N ASP A 87 0.25 0.47 -2.32
CA ASP A 87 0.35 1.20 -3.59
C ASP A 87 0.38 2.72 -3.37
N HIS A 88 -0.39 3.24 -2.41
CA HIS A 88 -0.34 4.65 -2.02
C HIS A 88 1.02 5.04 -1.44
N ILE A 89 1.55 4.28 -0.48
CA ILE A 89 2.86 4.58 0.13
C ILE A 89 3.96 4.54 -0.93
N THR A 90 3.95 3.50 -1.78
CA THR A 90 4.94 3.38 -2.86
C THR A 90 4.88 4.59 -3.79
N ARG A 91 3.69 5.10 -4.09
CA ARG A 91 3.52 6.30 -4.91
C ARG A 91 3.99 7.58 -4.21
N LEU A 92 3.85 7.67 -2.88
CA LEU A 92 4.35 8.82 -2.10
C LEU A 92 5.87 8.83 -1.96
N LEU A 93 6.47 7.64 -1.83
CA LEU A 93 7.92 7.46 -1.67
C LEU A 93 8.69 7.46 -2.99
N THR A 94 8.00 7.28 -4.12
CA THR A 94 8.62 7.44 -5.44
C THR A 94 8.42 8.88 -5.86
N PRO A 95 9.43 9.77 -5.74
CA PRO A 95 9.34 11.08 -6.37
C PRO A 95 9.20 10.85 -7.88
N GLU A 96 8.24 11.52 -8.51
CA GLU A 96 8.24 11.65 -9.98
C GLU A 96 9.58 12.31 -10.34
N ALA A 97 10.43 11.56 -11.03
CA ALA A 97 11.68 12.01 -11.63
C ALA A 97 11.43 12.45 -13.06
#